data_AF-A0A7W7VZD1-F1
#
_entry.id   AF-A0A7W7VZD1-F1
#
_cell.length_a   1.000
_cell.length_b   1.000
_cell.length_c   1.000
_cell.angle_alpha   90.00
_cell.angle_beta   90.00
_cell.angle_gamma   90.00
#
_symmetry.space_group_name_H-M   'P 1'
#
loop_
_entity.id
_entity.type
_entity.pdbx_description
1 polymer ?
#
loop_
_entity_poly.entity_id
_entity_poly.type
_entity_poly.pdbx_seq_one_letter_code
_entity_poly.pdbx_strand_id
1 'polypeptide(L)' 'MNPGGPLGSGPAGDRVWLTGNNLTGGRVFFGDVPGINSSCGPSFCTVTSPPGTGTVDVRVATFGGISPVTSWDKYTYTG' A
#
# COMPACT_ATOMS: atom_id res chain seq x y z
N MET A 1 2.02 -4.85 -12.45
CA MET A 1 2.07 -3.91 -11.30
C MET A 1 2.26 -4.78 -10.08
N ASN A 2 3.38 -4.71 -9.36
CA ASN A 2 3.54 -5.45 -8.12
C ASN A 2 4.23 -4.51 -7.12
N PRO A 3 3.65 -4.22 -5.95
CA PRO A 3 4.32 -3.45 -4.93
C PRO A 3 5.44 -4.31 -4.29
N GLY A 4 6.62 -4.40 -4.91
CA GLY A 4 7.80 -5.05 -4.34
C GLY A 4 8.45 -4.28 -3.18
N GLY A 5 7.91 -4.39 -1.96
CA GLY A 5 8.56 -4.19 -0.65
C GLY A 5 8.81 -2.75 -0.13
N PRO A 6 9.09 -2.57 1.20
CA PRO A 6 8.72 -3.45 2.30
C PRO A 6 7.36 -3.04 2.89
N LEU A 7 6.47 -4.00 3.06
CA LEU A 7 5.35 -3.85 3.97
C LEU A 7 5.66 -4.63 5.24
N GLY A 8 5.47 -3.96 6.37
CA GLY A 8 5.91 -4.41 7.68
C GLY A 8 4.81 -4.20 8.70
N SER A 9 5.19 -3.73 9.88
CA SER A 9 4.26 -3.49 10.98
C SER A 9 4.43 -2.08 11.54
N GLY A 10 3.33 -1.42 11.86
CA GLY A 10 3.36 -0.08 12.44
C GLY A 10 1.98 0.40 12.90
N PRO A 11 1.90 1.53 13.61
CA PRO A 11 0.64 2.10 14.06
C PRO A 11 -0.15 2.72 12.90
N ALA A 12 -1.43 3.02 13.15
CA ALA A 12 -2.19 3.88 12.26
C ALA A 12 -1.52 5.26 12.14
N GLY A 13 -1.51 5.83 10.94
CA GLY A 13 -0.83 7.09 10.66
C GLY A 13 0.65 6.97 10.29
N ASP A 14 1.19 5.75 10.28
CA ASP A 14 2.56 5.49 9.85
C ASP A 14 2.76 5.73 8.35
N ARG A 15 3.95 6.17 7.95
CA ARG A 15 4.28 6.46 6.55
C ARG A 15 4.91 5.23 5.88
N VAL A 16 4.16 4.66 4.96
CA VAL A 16 4.52 3.44 4.24
C VAL A 16 5.07 3.77 2.86
N TRP A 17 6.16 3.09 2.50
CA TRP A 17 6.79 3.16 1.19
C TRP A 17 6.53 1.86 0.43
N LEU A 18 5.99 2.01 -0.77
CA LEU A 18 5.72 0.91 -1.69
C LEU A 18 6.64 1.07 -2.88
N THR A 19 7.31 0.01 -3.26
CA THR A 19 8.18 -0.06 -4.44
C THR A 19 7.48 -0.89 -5.50
N GLY A 20 7.65 -0.66 -6.80
CA GLY A 20 6.99 -1.48 -7.82
C GLY A 20 7.19 -0.97 -9.25
N ASN A 21 6.25 -1.28 -10.14
CA ASN A 21 6.28 -0.87 -11.54
C ASN A 21 4.88 -0.50 -12.04
N ASN A 22 4.81 0.51 -12.92
CA ASN A 22 3.60 1.06 -13.51
C ASN A 22 2.59 1.54 -12.46
N LEU A 23 3.06 2.29 -11.46
CA LEU A 23 2.24 2.76 -10.35
C LEU A 23 1.69 4.18 -10.54
N THR A 24 2.10 4.89 -11.60
CA THR A 24 1.70 6.29 -11.84
C THR A 24 0.17 6.46 -11.80
N GLY A 25 -0.30 7.44 -11.02
CA GLY A 25 -1.73 7.70 -10.84
C GLY A 25 -2.45 6.63 -10.01
N GLY A 26 -1.71 5.73 -9.37
CA GLY A 26 -2.25 4.69 -8.52
C GLY A 26 -2.84 5.19 -7.21
N ARG A 27 -3.81 4.43 -6.69
CA ARG A 27 -4.37 4.60 -5.35
C ARG A 27 -4.04 3.39 -4.50
N VAL A 28 -3.56 3.64 -3.29
CA VAL A 28 -3.17 2.59 -2.35
C VAL A 28 -4.33 2.28 -1.39
N PHE A 29 -4.52 1.00 -1.11
CA PHE A 29 -5.54 0.48 -0.19
C PHE A 29 -4.93 -0.46 0.84
N PHE A 30 -5.39 -0.38 2.08
CA PHE A 30 -5.10 -1.27 3.20
C PHE A 30 -6.37 -2.09 3.47
N GLY A 31 -6.40 -3.34 3.02
CA GLY A 31 -7.63 -4.09 2.83
C GLY A 31 -8.55 -3.33 1.86
N ASP A 32 -9.76 -3.01 2.29
CA ASP A 32 -10.72 -2.21 1.54
C ASP A 32 -10.71 -0.72 1.92
N VAL A 33 -9.81 -0.32 2.83
CA VAL A 33 -9.71 1.07 3.30
C VAL A 33 -8.69 1.83 2.46
N PRO A 34 -9.05 2.98 1.84
CA PRO A 34 -8.08 3.79 1.11
C PRO A 34 -7.04 4.38 2.07
N GLY A 35 -5.78 4.35 1.66
CA GLY A 35 -4.71 5.01 2.40
C GLY A 35 -4.79 6.53 2.30
N ILE A 36 -4.15 7.22 3.25
CA ILE A 36 -4.19 8.68 3.38
C ILE A 36 -2.95 9.30 2.73
N ASN A 37 -3.06 10.50 2.16
CA ASN A 37 -1.95 11.24 1.54
C ASN A 37 -1.12 10.41 0.54
N SER A 38 -1.80 9.54 -0.23
CA SER A 38 -1.15 8.65 -1.18
C SER A 38 -0.60 9.43 -2.38
N SER A 39 0.67 9.22 -2.72
CA SER A 39 1.31 9.73 -3.93
C SER A 39 2.10 8.62 -4.61
N CYS A 40 1.80 8.37 -5.88
CA CYS A 40 2.37 7.29 -6.67
C CYS A 40 3.08 7.81 -7.93
N GLY A 41 4.37 7.52 -8.05
CA GLY A 41 5.17 7.68 -9.25
C GLY A 41 5.24 6.39 -10.08
N PRO A 42 6.12 6.31 -11.09
CA PRO A 42 6.20 5.14 -11.97
C PRO A 42 6.64 3.86 -11.27
N SER A 43 7.53 3.97 -10.28
CA SER A 43 8.14 2.82 -9.60
C SER A 43 8.01 2.82 -8.08
N PHE A 44 7.34 3.81 -7.49
CA PHE A 44 7.14 3.87 -6.04
C PHE A 44 5.85 4.60 -5.68
N CYS A 45 5.31 4.30 -4.51
CA CYS A 45 4.28 5.10 -3.86
C CYS A 45 4.68 5.40 -2.42
N THR A 46 4.19 6.54 -1.94
CA THR A 46 4.14 6.85 -0.52
C THR A 46 2.69 6.93 -0.09
N VAL A 47 2.39 6.43 1.10
CA VAL A 47 1.04 6.49 1.66
C VAL A 47 1.13 6.53 3.18
N THR A 48 0.14 7.12 3.83
CA THR A 48 -0.05 7.03 5.27
C THR A 48 -1.09 5.95 5.58
N SER A 49 -0.77 5.04 6.49
CA SER A 49 -1.69 3.97 6.89
C SER A 49 -2.95 4.58 7.52
N PRO A 50 -4.15 4.17 7.07
CA PRO A 50 -5.39 4.61 7.70
C PRO A 50 -5.57 3.93 9.07
N PRO A 51 -6.49 4.40 9.92
CA PRO A 51 -6.93 3.64 11.09
C PRO A 51 -7.34 2.21 10.71
N GLY A 52 -6.80 1.24 11.43
CA GLY A 52 -7.00 -0.18 11.14
C GLY A 52 -6.47 -1.05 12.28
N THR A 53 -6.75 -2.35 12.19
CA THR A 53 -6.29 -3.37 13.16
C THR A 53 -5.95 -4.66 12.43
N GLY A 54 -5.14 -5.50 13.06
CA GLY A 54 -4.73 -6.80 12.52
C GLY A 54 -3.80 -6.68 11.32
N THR A 55 -3.70 -7.75 10.54
CA THR A 55 -2.90 -7.81 9.32
C THR A 55 -3.81 -7.68 8.10
N VAL A 56 -3.49 -6.74 7.21
CA VAL A 56 -4.25 -6.47 5.99
C VAL A 56 -3.38 -6.57 4.74
N ASP A 57 -4.01 -6.86 3.61
CA ASP A 57 -3.38 -6.77 2.30
C ASP A 57 -3.27 -5.33 1.83
N VAL A 58 -2.13 -4.95 1.26
CA VAL A 58 -1.93 -3.63 0.66
C VAL A 58 -1.91 -3.75 -0.85
N ARG A 59 -2.78 -2.99 -1.50
CA ARG A 59 -2.99 -3.06 -2.95
C ARG A 59 -2.85 -1.69 -3.57
N VAL A 60 -2.32 -1.65 -4.79
CA VAL A 60 -2.32 -0.44 -5.61
C VAL A 60 -3.26 -0.65 -6.79
N ALA A 61 -4.26 0.21 -6.93
CA ALA A 61 -5.15 0.25 -8.09
C ALA A 61 -4.73 1.38 -9.02
N THR A 62 -4.50 1.06 -10.29
CA THR A 62 -4.27 2.04 -11.37
C THR A 62 -5.33 1.87 -12.46
N PHE A 63 -5.33 2.74 -13.46
CA PHE A 63 -6.16 2.54 -14.66
C PHE A 63 -5.85 1.24 -15.41
N GLY A 64 -4.63 0.72 -15.31
CA GLY A 64 -4.22 -0.55 -15.93
C GLY A 64 -4.65 -1.79 -15.13
N GLY A 65 -5.29 -1.62 -13.97
CA GLY A 65 -5.75 -2.70 -13.10
C GLY A 65 -5.21 -2.61 -11.67
N ILE A 66 -5.51 -3.64 -10.88
CA ILE A 66 -5.12 -3.75 -9.47
C ILE A 66 -3.87 -4.65 -9.37
N SER A 67 -2.94 -4.29 -8.48
CA SER A 67 -1.81 -5.16 -8.19
C SER A 67 -2.25 -6.52 -7.64
N PRO A 68 -1.54 -7.61 -7.95
CA PRO A 68 -1.74 -8.88 -7.29
C PRO A 68 -1.40 -8.74 -5.80
N VAL A 69 -1.99 -9.62 -4.99
CA VAL A 69 -1.65 -9.76 -3.57
C VAL A 69 -0.59 -10.85 -3.44
N THR A 70 0.53 -10.51 -2.84
CA THR A 70 1.60 -11.45 -2.50
C THR A 70 1.86 -11.46 -1.00
N SER A 71 2.69 -12.40 -0.53
CA SER A 71 3.09 -12.43 0.90
C SER A 71 3.85 -11.18 1.34
N TRP A 72 4.42 -10.43 0.39
CA TRP A 72 5.12 -9.17 0.64
C TRP A 72 4.18 -7.97 0.74
N ASP A 73 2.90 -8.17 0.42
CA ASP A 73 1.88 -7.12 0.39
C ASP A 73 1.08 -7.04 1.69
N LYS A 74 1.69 -7.36 2.84
CA LYS A 74 1.00 -7.42 4.13
C LYS A 74 1.44 -6.30 5.06
N TYR A 75 0.49 -5.54 5.60
CA TYR A 75 0.73 -4.57 6.67
C TYR A 75 0.07 -5.01 7.97
N THR A 76 0.82 -5.04 9.06
CA THR A 76 0.31 -5.42 10.38
C THR A 76 0.23 -4.19 11.29
N TYR A 77 -0.98 -3.86 11.74
CA TYR A 77 -1.18 -2.77 12.68
C TYR A 77 -0.67 -3.14 14.07
N THR A 78 0.27 -2.36 14.59
CA THR A 78 0.77 -2.45 15.96
C THR A 78 0.13 -1.32 16.77
N GLY A 79 -0.68 -1.70 17.78
CA GLY A 79 -1.44 -0.76 18.60
C GLY A 79 -0.60 0.27 19.32
#